data_AF-A0A2H0BKF0-F1
#
_entry.id   AF-A0A2H0BKF0-F1
#
_cell.length_a   1.000
_cell.length_b   1.000
_cell.length_c   1.000
_cell.angle_alpha   90.00
_cell.angle_beta   90.00
_cell.angle_gamma   90.00
#
_symmetry.space_group_name_H-M   'P 1'
#
loop_
_entity.id
_entity.type
_entity.pdbx_description
1 polymer ?
#
loop_
_entity_poly.entity_id
_entity_poly.type
_entity_poly.pdbx_seq_one_letter_code
_entity_poly.pdbx_strand_id
1 'polypeptide(L)'
;MGEKIPKALGDFLGQEQVKAYSQAFGAEIIDGYNDQGKDLKIDNPEIPAVQIKSSVEGVKKFLVESLKQGDFIPVCVGEPGTKDEMFASIKQFGAWIGQDIANRDKLFNSIAKIRDLCSNKKRDPRQMLADLS
;
A
#
# COMPACT_ATOMS: atom_id res chain seq x y z
N MET A 1 18.86 9.99 -29.46
CA MET A 1 17.55 10.68 -29.38
C MET A 1 16.83 10.10 -28.18
N GLY A 2 16.68 10.86 -27.10
CA GLY A 2 15.99 10.40 -25.89
C GLY A 2 14.51 10.74 -26.02
N GLU A 3 13.69 9.77 -26.40
CA GLU A 3 12.25 9.92 -26.41
C GLU A 3 11.78 10.14 -24.96
N LYS A 4 11.41 11.40 -24.67
CA LYS A 4 10.73 11.77 -23.43
C LYS A 4 9.37 11.09 -23.45
N ILE A 5 9.27 9.95 -22.74
CA ILE A 5 7.99 9.31 -22.44
C ILE A 5 7.08 10.40 -21.86
N PRO A 6 5.92 10.67 -22.48
CA PRO A 6 5.04 11.73 -22.00
C PRO A 6 4.58 11.38 -20.59
N LYS A 7 4.84 12.28 -19.63
CA LYS A 7 4.37 12.20 -18.23
C LYS A 7 2.87 11.87 -18.13
N ALA A 8 2.08 12.20 -19.15
CA ALA A 8 0.66 11.92 -19.24
C ALA A 8 0.30 10.42 -19.31
N LEU A 9 1.16 9.56 -19.87
CA LEU A 9 0.87 8.13 -19.99
C LEU A 9 0.98 7.41 -18.63
N GLY A 10 1.95 7.82 -17.81
CA GLY A 10 2.11 7.29 -16.44
C GLY A 10 0.98 7.74 -15.51
N ASP A 11 0.45 8.94 -15.72
CA ASP A 11 -0.69 9.48 -14.97
C ASP A 11 -2.00 8.73 -15.36
N PHE A 12 -2.19 8.46 -16.65
CA PHE A 12 -3.31 7.69 -17.17
C PHE A 12 -3.34 6.26 -16.61
N LEU A 13 -2.19 5.56 -16.67
CA LEU A 13 -2.06 4.20 -16.13
C LEU A 13 -2.29 4.16 -14.61
N GLY A 14 -1.89 5.22 -13.90
CA GLY A 14 -2.18 5.39 -12.47
C GLY A 14 -3.67 5.51 -12.19
N GLN A 15 -4.36 6.40 -12.90
CA GLN A 15 -5.81 6.62 -12.70
C GLN A 15 -6.66 5.40 -13.10
N GLU A 16 -6.32 4.73 -14.20
CA GLU A 16 -7.04 3.51 -14.62
C GLU A 16 -6.89 2.40 -13.57
N GLN A 17 -5.70 2.25 -13.00
CA GLN A 17 -5.46 1.29 -11.94
C GLN A 17 -6.20 1.64 -10.66
N VAL A 18 -6.16 2.91 -10.22
CA VAL A 18 -6.92 3.39 -9.05
C VAL A 18 -8.41 3.11 -9.22
N LYS A 19 -8.95 3.37 -10.42
CA LYS A 19 -10.34 3.09 -10.75
C LYS A 19 -10.67 1.59 -10.71
N ALA A 20 -9.80 0.74 -11.27
CA ALA A 20 -9.98 -0.71 -11.23
C ALA A 20 -10.04 -1.25 -9.79
N TYR A 21 -9.15 -0.76 -8.91
CA TYR A 21 -9.19 -1.11 -7.49
C TYR A 21 -10.38 -0.51 -6.75
N SER A 22 -10.80 0.72 -7.06
CA SER A 22 -12.02 1.32 -6.50
C SER A 22 -13.23 0.44 -6.79
N GLN A 23 -13.36 -0.05 -8.04
CA GLN A 23 -14.43 -0.98 -8.41
C GLN A 23 -14.28 -2.34 -7.72
N ALA A 24 -13.07 -2.89 -7.63
CA ALA A 24 -12.83 -4.19 -7.01
C ALA A 24 -13.05 -4.19 -5.49
N PHE A 25 -12.68 -3.10 -4.80
CA PHE A 25 -12.96 -2.93 -3.36
C PHE A 25 -14.39 -2.46 -3.08
N GLY A 26 -15.02 -1.78 -4.05
CA GLY A 26 -16.21 -0.95 -3.80
C GLY A 26 -15.86 0.26 -2.94
N ALA A 27 -14.70 0.87 -3.20
CA ALA A 27 -14.10 1.94 -2.41
C ALA A 27 -14.23 3.30 -3.09
N GLU A 28 -14.25 4.36 -2.29
CA GLU A 28 -14.26 5.74 -2.77
C GLU A 28 -12.84 6.17 -3.14
N ILE A 29 -12.66 6.75 -4.33
CA ILE A 29 -11.37 7.33 -4.74
C ILE A 29 -11.21 8.66 -4.03
N ILE A 30 -10.16 8.79 -3.22
CA ILE A 30 -9.80 10.03 -2.52
C ILE A 30 -8.49 10.64 -3.05
N ASP A 31 -7.94 10.11 -4.14
CA ASP A 31 -6.71 10.60 -4.79
C ASP A 31 -6.70 12.14 -4.99
N GLY A 32 -5.76 12.83 -4.31
CA GLY A 32 -5.73 14.30 -4.25
C GLY A 32 -4.47 14.93 -3.66
N TYR A 33 -4.28 16.23 -3.89
CA TYR A 33 -3.21 17.01 -3.24
C TYR A 33 -3.54 17.11 -1.75
N ASN A 34 -2.65 16.64 -0.87
CA ASN A 34 -2.78 16.56 0.60
C ASN A 34 -3.39 15.25 1.17
N ASP A 35 -3.52 14.18 0.37
CA ASP A 35 -4.16 12.92 0.80
C ASP A 35 -3.31 12.01 1.70
N GLN A 36 -2.20 12.52 2.24
CA GLN A 36 -1.25 11.78 3.09
C GLN A 36 -0.75 10.46 2.47
N GLY A 37 -0.86 10.28 1.14
CA GLY A 37 -0.51 9.03 0.46
C GLY A 37 -1.60 7.96 0.56
N LYS A 38 -2.88 8.34 0.51
CA LYS A 38 -4.01 7.42 0.36
C LYS A 38 -4.63 7.67 -1.01
N ASP A 39 -5.00 6.60 -1.71
CA ASP A 39 -5.70 6.75 -3.00
C ASP A 39 -7.15 6.30 -2.91
N LEU A 40 -7.42 5.27 -2.10
CA LEU A 40 -8.76 4.74 -1.89
C LEU A 40 -9.12 4.73 -0.42
N LYS A 41 -10.34 5.21 -0.15
CA LYS A 41 -11.01 5.06 1.14
C LYS A 41 -11.95 3.88 1.07
N ILE A 42 -11.72 2.92 1.95
CA ILE A 42 -12.55 1.73 2.03
C ILE A 42 -13.46 1.91 3.24
N ASP A 43 -14.77 1.68 3.06
CA ASP A 43 -15.75 1.66 4.14
C ASP A 43 -15.62 0.36 4.97
N ASN A 44 -14.42 0.11 5.49
CA ASN A 44 -14.12 -1.01 6.35
C ASN A 44 -13.16 -0.55 7.47
N PRO A 45 -13.56 -0.66 8.75
CA PRO A 45 -12.73 -0.20 9.86
C PRO A 45 -11.40 -0.95 10.00
N GLU A 46 -11.29 -2.18 9.46
CA GLU A 46 -10.06 -2.97 9.53
C GLU A 46 -9.01 -2.52 8.51
N ILE A 47 -9.45 -2.02 7.35
CA ILE A 47 -8.58 -1.49 6.29
C ILE A 47 -9.25 -0.20 5.82
N PRO A 48 -9.04 0.92 6.53
CA PRO A 48 -9.78 2.16 6.26
C PRO A 48 -9.33 2.86 4.97
N ALA A 49 -8.09 2.59 4.53
CA ALA A 49 -7.55 3.16 3.30
C ALA A 49 -6.43 2.27 2.74
N VAL A 50 -6.22 2.38 1.44
CA VAL A 50 -5.09 1.75 0.73
C VAL A 50 -4.42 2.75 -0.22
N GLN A 51 -3.11 2.58 -0.39
CA GLN A 51 -2.35 3.23 -1.44
C GLN A 51 -2.15 2.24 -2.59
N ILE A 52 -2.31 2.71 -3.80
CA ILE A 52 -2.09 1.99 -5.04
C ILE A 52 -0.82 2.51 -5.68
N LYS A 53 0.01 1.59 -6.17
CA LYS A 53 1.20 1.93 -6.95
C LYS A 53 1.21 1.12 -8.23
N SER A 54 1.58 1.78 -9.31
CA SER A 54 1.71 1.15 -10.63
C SER A 54 3.00 0.36 -10.82
N SER A 55 3.92 0.41 -9.86
CA SER A 55 5.19 -0.32 -9.95
C SER A 55 5.75 -0.66 -8.58
N VAL A 56 6.49 -1.77 -8.52
CA VAL A 56 7.19 -2.24 -7.31
C VAL A 56 8.21 -1.21 -6.80
N GLU A 57 8.84 -0.44 -7.68
CA GLU A 57 9.72 0.67 -7.27
C GLU A 57 8.96 1.78 -6.53
N GLY A 58 7.74 2.09 -6.98
CA GLY A 58 6.85 3.04 -6.29
C GLY A 58 6.46 2.54 -4.90
N VAL A 59 6.19 1.24 -4.77
CA VAL A 59 5.94 0.58 -3.48
C VAL A 59 7.15 0.74 -2.55
N LYS A 60 8.37 0.48 -3.03
CA LYS A 60 9.59 0.62 -2.21
C LYS A 60 9.78 2.04 -1.70
N LYS A 61 9.62 3.05 -2.56
CA LYS A 61 9.73 4.46 -2.16
C LYS A 61 8.69 4.81 -1.09
N PHE A 62 7.44 4.41 -1.33
CA PHE A 62 6.34 4.63 -0.39
C PHE A 62 6.58 3.99 0.98
N LEU A 63 7.06 2.74 1.01
CA LEU A 63 7.36 2.04 2.26
C LEU A 63 8.49 2.71 3.04
N VAL A 64 9.50 3.27 2.36
CA VAL A 64 10.56 4.06 3.02
C VAL A 64 9.98 5.34 3.63
N GLU A 65 9.05 6.00 2.96
CA GLU A 65 8.37 7.17 3.52
C GLU A 65 7.46 6.80 4.71
N SER A 66 6.72 5.69 4.60
CA SER A 66 5.92 5.13 5.69
C SER A 66 6.78 4.86 6.94
N LEU A 67 7.97 4.27 6.77
CA LEU A 67 8.92 4.04 7.86
C LEU A 67 9.46 5.33 8.52
N LYS A 68 9.63 6.38 7.72
CA LYS A 68 10.09 7.69 8.21
C LYS A 68 8.99 8.40 8.99
N GLN A 69 7.76 8.35 8.49
CA GLN A 69 6.60 8.96 9.15
C GLN A 69 6.10 8.14 10.34
N GLY A 70 6.46 6.86 10.42
CA GLY A 70 5.98 5.94 11.47
C GLY A 70 4.50 5.58 11.29
N ASP A 71 3.94 5.83 10.11
CA ASP A 71 2.58 5.46 9.76
C ASP A 71 2.63 4.46 8.61
N PHE A 72 1.97 3.32 8.79
CA PHE A 72 1.90 2.28 7.77
C PHE A 72 0.52 2.30 7.14
N ILE A 73 0.49 2.57 5.85
CA ILE A 73 -0.72 2.50 5.03
C ILE A 73 -0.59 1.24 4.16
N PRO A 74 -1.60 0.37 4.12
CA PRO A 74 -1.55 -0.80 3.28
C PRO A 74 -1.43 -0.44 1.79
N VAL A 75 -0.65 -1.21 1.05
CA VAL A 75 -0.30 -0.90 -0.35
C VAL A 75 -0.71 -1.99 -1.33
N CYS A 76 -1.25 -1.60 -2.48
CA CYS A 76 -1.65 -2.48 -3.58
C CYS A 76 -0.79 -2.20 -4.81
N VAL A 77 -0.32 -3.24 -5.50
CA VAL A 77 0.47 -3.12 -6.74
C VAL A 77 0.13 -4.23 -7.73
N GLY A 78 0.10 -3.90 -9.02
CA GLY A 78 -0.26 -4.84 -10.08
C GLY A 78 -1.76 -4.96 -10.28
N GLU A 79 -2.19 -6.05 -10.92
CA GLU A 79 -3.62 -6.28 -11.20
C GLU A 79 -4.43 -6.57 -9.92
N PRO A 80 -5.64 -5.99 -9.80
CA PRO A 80 -6.54 -6.28 -8.70
C PRO A 80 -7.03 -7.73 -8.76
N GLY A 81 -7.14 -8.37 -7.59
CA GLY A 81 -7.78 -9.68 -7.44
C GLY A 81 -9.25 -9.56 -7.07
N THR A 82 -9.83 -10.65 -6.58
CA THR A 82 -11.15 -10.58 -5.94
C THR A 82 -11.09 -9.82 -4.63
N LYS A 83 -12.21 -9.22 -4.22
CA LYS A 83 -12.31 -8.45 -2.98
C LYS A 83 -11.79 -9.25 -1.79
N ASP A 84 -12.33 -10.45 -1.55
CA ASP A 84 -11.94 -11.32 -0.44
C ASP A 84 -10.45 -11.67 -0.43
N GLU A 85 -9.86 -11.99 -1.58
CA GLU A 85 -8.42 -12.28 -1.67
C GLU A 85 -7.56 -11.06 -1.33
N MET A 86 -7.93 -9.89 -1.85
CA MET A 86 -7.23 -8.65 -1.55
C MET A 86 -7.33 -8.30 -0.06
N PHE A 87 -8.52 -8.41 0.52
CA PHE A 87 -8.72 -8.19 1.96
C PHE A 87 -7.91 -9.17 2.81
N ALA A 88 -7.94 -10.47 2.50
CA ALA A 88 -7.17 -11.47 3.21
C ALA A 88 -5.66 -11.19 3.13
N SER A 89 -5.16 -10.84 1.94
CA SER A 89 -3.76 -10.50 1.70
C SER A 89 -3.34 -9.25 2.46
N ILE A 90 -4.16 -8.20 2.43
CA ILE A 90 -3.88 -6.96 3.16
C ILE A 90 -3.89 -7.19 4.67
N LYS A 91 -4.84 -7.96 5.20
CA LYS A 91 -4.86 -8.30 6.64
C LYS A 91 -3.60 -9.08 7.03
N GLN A 92 -3.20 -10.06 6.22
CA GLN A 92 -2.06 -10.91 6.53
C GLN A 92 -0.73 -10.16 6.41
N PHE A 93 -0.50 -9.45 5.30
CA PHE A 93 0.81 -8.88 4.94
C PHE A 93 0.88 -7.35 5.00
N GLY A 94 -0.26 -6.67 5.06
CA GLY A 94 -0.34 -5.22 4.90
C GLY A 94 -0.28 -4.76 3.45
N ALA A 95 -0.45 -5.66 2.48
CA ALA A 95 -0.43 -5.31 1.06
C ALA A 95 -1.18 -6.30 0.21
N TRP A 96 -1.55 -5.87 -1.00
CA TRP A 96 -1.89 -6.73 -2.12
C TRP A 96 -0.82 -6.60 -3.21
N ILE A 97 -0.41 -7.73 -3.76
CA ILE A 97 0.50 -7.79 -4.90
C ILE A 97 -0.18 -8.64 -5.96
N GLY A 98 -0.31 -8.12 -7.17
CA GLY A 98 -0.88 -8.82 -8.32
C GLY A 98 -0.10 -10.09 -8.66
N GLN A 99 -0.79 -11.07 -9.24
CA GLN A 99 -0.18 -12.38 -9.55
C GLN A 99 0.92 -12.30 -10.62
N ASP A 100 0.85 -11.30 -11.50
CA ASP A 100 1.84 -11.03 -12.55
C ASP A 100 3.21 -10.57 -11.98
N ILE A 101 3.27 -10.12 -10.73
CA ILE A 101 4.49 -9.57 -10.14
C ILE A 101 5.47 -10.69 -9.74
N ALA A 102 6.63 -10.72 -10.38
CA ALA A 102 7.72 -11.60 -10.01
C ALA A 102 8.21 -11.35 -8.57
N ASN A 103 8.63 -12.43 -7.87
CA ASN A 103 9.08 -12.39 -6.47
C ASN A 103 8.03 -11.88 -5.47
N ARG A 104 6.74 -12.09 -5.75
CA ARG A 104 5.59 -11.73 -4.91
C ARG A 104 5.79 -12.07 -3.42
N ASP A 105 6.20 -13.30 -3.10
CA ASP A 105 6.41 -13.74 -1.72
C ASP A 105 7.50 -12.95 -0.97
N LYS A 106 8.58 -12.59 -1.66
CA LYS A 106 9.66 -11.78 -1.06
C LYS A 106 9.13 -10.38 -0.74
N LEU A 107 8.36 -9.79 -1.64
CA LEU A 107 7.76 -8.48 -1.44
C LEU A 107 6.75 -8.49 -0.29
N PHE A 108 5.87 -9.49 -0.21
CA PHE A 108 4.96 -9.63 0.93
C PHE A 108 5.71 -9.71 2.25
N ASN A 109 6.76 -10.52 2.33
CA ASN A 109 7.58 -10.64 3.53
C ASN A 109 8.28 -9.31 3.89
N SER A 110 8.80 -8.58 2.91
CA SER A 110 9.40 -7.26 3.14
C SER A 110 8.38 -6.25 3.66
N ILE A 111 7.18 -6.22 3.08
CA ILE A 111 6.12 -5.29 3.49
C ILE A 111 5.61 -5.62 4.90
N ALA A 112 5.40 -6.90 5.20
CA ALA A 112 4.96 -7.34 6.52
C ALA A 112 5.95 -6.93 7.62
N LYS A 113 7.26 -7.03 7.35
CA LYS A 113 8.30 -6.54 8.28
C LYS A 113 8.23 -5.03 8.48
N ILE A 114 7.97 -4.26 7.42
CA ILE A 114 7.84 -2.80 7.51
C ILE A 114 6.61 -2.40 8.32
N ARG A 115 5.48 -3.07 8.11
CA ARG A 115 4.28 -2.90 8.93
C ARG A 115 4.56 -3.14 10.40
N ASP A 116 5.27 -4.21 10.74
CA ASP A 116 5.66 -4.53 12.11
C ASP A 116 6.55 -3.43 12.70
N LEU A 117 7.56 -2.97 11.97
CA LEU A 117 8.43 -1.87 12.40
C LEU A 117 7.69 -0.55 12.63
N CYS A 118 6.74 -0.18 11.77
CA CYS A 118 5.90 1.00 11.99
C CYS A 118 4.97 0.83 13.20
N SER A 119 4.41 -0.36 13.40
CA SER A 119 3.56 -0.66 14.56
C SER A 119 4.35 -0.65 15.87
N ASN A 120 5.59 -1.13 15.84
CA ASN A 120 6.48 -1.16 17.00
C ASN A 120 7.03 0.24 17.34
N LYS A 121 7.24 1.11 16.35
CA LYS A 121 7.54 2.54 16.60
C LYS A 121 6.39 3.30 17.27
N LYS A 122 5.15 2.85 17.12
CA LYS A 122 3.98 3.41 17.84
C LYS A 122 3.85 2.88 19.27
N ARG A 123 4.63 1.88 19.69
CA ARG A 123 4.66 1.46 21.09
C ARG A 123 5.43 2.49 21.90
N ASP A 124 4.74 3.04 22.90
CA ASP A 124 5.31 3.94 23.90
C ASP A 124 6.56 3.28 24.51
N PRO A 125 7.72 3.95 24.62
CA PRO A 125 8.93 3.36 25.20
C PRO A 125 8.73 2.89 26.65
N ARG A 126 7.64 3.31 27.31
CA ARG A 126 7.22 2.84 28.63
C ARG A 126 6.58 1.44 28.62
N GLN A 127 5.96 1.01 27.53
CA GLN A 127 5.39 -0.35 27.42
C GLN A 127 6.47 -1.41 27.18
N MET A 128 7.60 -1.04 26.58
CA MET A 128 8.70 -1.97 26.36
C MET A 128 9.38 -2.45 27.65
N LEU A 129 9.33 -1.66 28.73
CA LEU A 129 9.86 -2.04 30.05
C LEU A 129 8.92 -3.01 30.81
N ALA A 130 7.63 -3.04 30.48
CA ALA A 130 6.64 -3.90 31.13
C ALA A 130 6.69 -5.35 30.62
N ASP A 131 7.04 -5.57 29.35
CA ASP A 131 7.25 -6.91 28.76
C ASP A 131 8.62 -7.53 29.12
N LEU A 132 9.48 -6.77 29.81
CA LEU A 132 10.81 -7.19 30.26
C LEU A 132 10.89 -7.43 31.79
N SER A 133 9.76 -7.32 32.50
CA SER A 133 9.65 -7.56 33.96
C SER A 133 8.93 -8.86 34.27
#